data_AF-A0A5C8VPD7-F1
#
_entry.id   AF-A0A5C8VPD7-F1
#
_cell.length_a   1.000
_cell.length_b   1.000
_cell.length_c   1.000
_cell.angle_alpha   90.00
_cell.angle_beta   90.00
_cell.angle_gamma   90.00
#
_symmetry.space_group_name_H-M   'P 1'
#
loop_
_entity.id
_entity.type
_entity.pdbx_description
1 polymer ?
#
loop_
_entity_poly.entity_id
_entity_poly.type
_entity_poly.pdbx_seq_one_letter_code
_entity_poly.pdbx_strand_id
1 'polypeptide(L)'
;MFDDAAARRYLAGLAPVAEGSVRWLIHDQARHWVSVVDTALASLRQDCAHVLSTLPEEDPDASLVEAIRAFLAEGPDRTPHVIALSCAVLMQSMGDPDAVFARIQSGVMATLVDAEDVVVRPVAA
;
A
#
# COMPACT_ATOMS: atom_id res chain seq x y z
N MET A 1 -4.89 -15.03 7.61
CA MET A 1 -3.45 -14.68 7.77
C MET A 1 -2.91 -14.45 6.36
N PHE A 2 -2.14 -13.38 6.14
CA PHE A 2 -1.51 -13.12 4.85
C PHE A 2 -0.46 -14.20 4.58
N ASP A 3 -0.46 -14.80 3.39
CA ASP A 3 0.46 -15.88 3.07
C ASP A 3 1.82 -15.31 2.66
N ASP A 4 2.63 -14.97 3.66
CA ASP A 4 4.00 -14.48 3.46
C ASP A 4 4.84 -15.48 2.67
N ALA A 5 4.55 -16.78 2.76
CA ALA A 5 5.30 -17.79 2.02
C ALA A 5 4.95 -17.78 0.51
N ALA A 6 3.68 -17.57 0.16
CA ALA A 6 3.27 -17.35 -1.23
C ALA A 6 3.86 -16.07 -1.78
N ALA A 7 3.80 -14.97 -1.02
CA ALA A 7 4.40 -13.69 -1.41
C ALA A 7 5.91 -13.84 -1.65
N ARG A 8 6.65 -14.50 -0.75
CA ARG A 8 8.09 -14.74 -0.91
C ARG A 8 8.42 -15.57 -2.15
N ARG A 9 7.69 -16.66 -2.40
CA ARG A 9 7.89 -17.50 -3.60
C ARG A 9 7.69 -16.70 -4.88
N TYR A 10 6.67 -15.85 -4.91
CA TYR A 10 6.41 -14.98 -6.05
C TYR A 10 7.52 -13.94 -6.23
N LEU A 11 7.93 -13.27 -5.15
CA LEU A 11 8.99 -12.26 -5.16
C LEU A 11 10.34 -12.81 -5.62
N ALA A 12 10.66 -14.08 -5.31
CA ALA A 12 11.90 -14.72 -5.72
C ALA A 12 12.07 -14.84 -7.25
N GLY A 13 10.95 -14.80 -8.01
CA GLY A 13 10.97 -14.83 -9.47
C GLY A 13 11.06 -13.44 -10.13
N LEU A 14 11.04 -12.36 -9.35
CA LEU A 14 11.04 -10.99 -9.88
C LEU A 14 12.43 -10.36 -9.86
N ALA A 15 12.63 -9.38 -10.73
CA ALA A 15 13.82 -8.54 -10.69
C ALA A 15 13.96 -7.82 -9.33
N PRO A 16 15.20 -7.53 -8.89
CA PRO A 16 15.43 -6.69 -7.73
C PRO A 16 14.74 -5.33 -7.86
N VAL A 17 14.26 -4.80 -6.74
CA VAL A 17 13.69 -3.46 -6.69
C VAL A 17 14.81 -2.43 -6.87
N ALA A 18 14.58 -1.41 -7.67
CA ALA A 18 15.54 -0.33 -7.88
C ALA A 18 15.85 0.39 -6.56
N GLU A 19 17.07 0.92 -6.42
CA GLU A 19 17.45 1.73 -5.27
C GLU A 19 16.49 2.93 -5.11
N GLY A 20 16.11 3.23 -3.87
CA GLY A 20 15.15 4.28 -3.57
C GLY A 20 13.70 3.95 -3.98
N SER A 21 13.40 2.71 -4.32
CA SER A 21 12.04 2.25 -4.62
C SER A 21 11.56 1.21 -3.61
N VAL A 22 10.25 1.05 -3.54
CA VAL A 22 9.56 0.05 -2.73
C VAL A 22 8.65 -0.78 -3.64
N ARG A 23 8.62 -2.08 -3.41
CA ARG A 23 7.65 -2.96 -4.07
C ARG A 23 6.39 -3.08 -3.23
N TRP A 24 5.25 -2.83 -3.86
CA TRP A 24 3.93 -2.98 -3.28
C TRP A 24 3.21 -4.20 -3.85
N LEU A 25 2.65 -5.01 -2.96
CA LEU A 25 1.80 -6.16 -3.29
C LEU A 25 0.37 -5.83 -2.90
N ILE A 26 -0.54 -5.88 -3.85
CA ILE A 26 -1.93 -5.47 -3.65
C ILE A 26 -2.83 -6.69 -3.72
N HIS A 27 -3.64 -6.87 -2.68
CA HIS A 27 -4.57 -7.97 -2.55
C HIS A 27 -6.01 -7.46 -2.46
N ASP A 28 -6.94 -8.19 -3.06
CA ASP A 28 -8.37 -7.97 -2.87
C ASP A 28 -8.87 -8.61 -1.57
N GLN A 29 -10.17 -8.42 -1.29
CA GLN A 29 -10.90 -9.01 -0.16
C GLN A 29 -10.92 -10.55 -0.15
N ALA A 30 -10.78 -11.19 -1.31
CA ALA A 30 -10.67 -12.64 -1.42
C ALA A 30 -9.22 -13.11 -1.21
N ARG A 31 -8.30 -12.18 -0.88
CA ARG A 31 -6.86 -12.39 -0.75
C ARG A 31 -6.21 -12.84 -2.06
N HIS A 32 -6.84 -12.55 -3.19
CA HIS A 32 -6.24 -12.77 -4.49
C HIS A 32 -5.21 -11.69 -4.78
N TRP A 33 -4.17 -12.09 -5.50
CA TRP A 33 -3.15 -11.19 -5.96
C TRP A 33 -3.69 -10.32 -7.10
N VAL A 34 -3.77 -9.01 -6.86
CA VAL A 34 -4.31 -8.06 -7.84
C VAL A 34 -3.19 -7.39 -8.63
N SER A 35 -2.09 -7.01 -7.96
CA SER A 35 -1.02 -6.23 -8.61
C SER A 35 0.31 -6.28 -7.85
N VAL A 36 1.41 -6.15 -8.60
CA VAL A 36 2.75 -5.81 -8.08
C VAL A 36 3.25 -4.58 -8.79
N VAL A 37 3.64 -3.58 -8.02
CA VAL A 37 4.21 -2.36 -8.57
C VAL A 37 5.39 -1.90 -7.73
N ASP A 38 6.46 -1.53 -8.43
CA ASP A 38 7.59 -0.84 -7.84
C ASP A 38 7.34 0.67 -7.94
N THR A 39 7.46 1.37 -6.82
CA THR A 39 7.22 2.81 -6.74
C THR A 39 8.42 3.51 -6.13
N ALA A 40 8.87 4.60 -6.75
CA ALA A 40 9.92 5.43 -6.18
C ALA A 40 9.44 6.06 -4.87
N LEU A 41 10.24 5.95 -3.80
CA LEU A 41 9.90 6.46 -2.46
C LEU A 41 9.62 7.96 -2.47
N ALA A 42 10.36 8.73 -3.27
CA ALA A 42 10.18 10.17 -3.40
C ALA A 42 8.81 10.53 -4.00
N SER A 43 8.41 9.86 -5.08
CA SER A 43 7.09 10.04 -5.70
C SER A 43 5.99 9.61 -4.76
N LEU A 44 6.14 8.46 -4.12
CA LEU A 44 5.20 7.97 -3.12
C LEU A 44 4.99 8.99 -2.00
N ARG A 45 6.06 9.60 -1.48
CA ARG A 45 5.98 10.62 -0.44
C ARG A 45 5.16 11.84 -0.85
N GLN A 46 5.33 12.30 -2.09
CA GLN A 46 4.53 13.38 -2.64
C GLN A 46 3.06 12.98 -2.78
N ASP A 47 2.78 11.78 -3.30
CA ASP A 47 1.43 11.30 -3.52
C ASP A 47 0.66 11.09 -2.21
N CYS A 48 1.30 10.51 -1.17
CA CYS A 48 0.65 10.33 0.14
C CYS A 48 0.37 11.68 0.80
N ALA A 49 1.29 12.65 0.72
CA ALA A 49 1.09 13.99 1.26
C ALA A 49 -0.07 14.71 0.55
N HIS A 50 -0.18 14.56 -0.76
CA HIS A 50 -1.29 15.10 -1.53
C HIS A 50 -2.62 14.49 -1.07
N VAL A 51 -2.70 13.15 -0.99
CA VAL A 51 -3.89 12.45 -0.49
C VAL A 51 -4.30 12.98 0.88
N LEU A 52 -3.38 13.01 1.85
CA LEU A 52 -3.64 13.49 3.21
C LEU A 52 -4.16 14.94 3.24
N SER A 53 -3.65 15.81 2.37
CA SER A 53 -4.11 17.21 2.28
C SER A 53 -5.54 17.36 1.72
N THR A 54 -6.08 16.31 1.12
CA THR A 54 -7.41 16.30 0.47
C THR A 54 -8.45 15.49 1.23
N LEU A 55 -8.08 14.87 2.35
CA LEU A 55 -9.01 14.05 3.14
C LEU A 55 -10.03 14.91 3.90
N PRO A 56 -11.29 14.44 4.01
CA PRO A 56 -12.30 15.10 4.82
C PRO A 56 -12.00 14.98 6.32
N GLU A 57 -12.46 15.96 7.11
CA GLU A 57 -12.15 16.06 8.55
C GLU A 57 -12.94 15.09 9.44
N GLU A 58 -14.09 14.58 8.99
CA GLU A 58 -15.06 13.90 9.87
C GLU A 58 -14.82 12.40 10.06
N ASP A 59 -14.19 11.70 9.11
CA ASP A 59 -13.69 10.32 9.26
C ASP A 59 -12.75 9.96 8.09
N PRO A 60 -11.44 10.27 8.21
CA PRO A 60 -10.51 10.06 7.12
C PRO A 60 -10.17 8.58 6.90
N ASP A 61 -10.23 7.73 7.95
CA ASP A 61 -9.91 6.31 7.85
C ASP A 61 -10.99 5.57 7.05
N ALA A 62 -12.27 5.77 7.37
CA ALA A 62 -13.37 5.18 6.60
C ALA A 62 -13.35 5.66 5.13
N SER A 63 -13.05 6.94 4.91
CA SER A 63 -12.94 7.52 3.56
C SER A 63 -11.81 6.89 2.73
N LEU A 64 -10.64 6.66 3.33
CA LEU A 64 -9.51 6.01 2.68
C LEU A 64 -9.81 4.54 2.32
N VAL A 65 -10.42 3.80 3.25
CA VAL A 65 -10.80 2.39 3.07
C VAL A 65 -11.78 2.24 1.90
N GLU A 66 -12.82 3.06 1.85
CA GLU A 66 -13.80 3.06 0.77
C GLU A 66 -13.18 3.44 -0.58
N ALA A 67 -12.32 4.46 -0.60
CA ALA A 67 -11.62 4.88 -1.81
C ALA A 67 -10.73 3.78 -2.40
N ILE A 68 -9.98 3.07 -1.54
CA ILE A 68 -9.14 1.95 -1.97
C ILE A 68 -10.00 0.83 -2.59
N ARG A 69 -11.12 0.47 -1.95
CA ARG A 69 -12.03 -0.55 -2.49
C ARG A 69 -12.59 -0.17 -3.86
N ALA A 70 -13.03 1.08 -4.01
CA ALA A 70 -13.56 1.59 -5.27
C ALA A 70 -12.51 1.49 -6.38
N PHE A 71 -11.29 1.94 -6.11
CA PHE A 71 -10.20 1.89 -7.10
C PHE A 71 -9.77 0.47 -7.47
N LEU A 72 -9.79 -0.48 -6.53
CA LEU A 72 -9.51 -1.89 -6.84
C LEU A 72 -10.57 -2.50 -7.75
N ALA A 73 -11.84 -2.13 -7.58
CA ALA A 73 -12.93 -2.59 -8.44
C ALA A 73 -12.82 -2.05 -9.88
N GLU A 74 -12.17 -0.90 -10.07
CA GLU A 74 -11.91 -0.31 -11.39
C GLU A 74 -10.73 -0.98 -12.14
N GLY A 75 -9.91 -1.78 -11.45
CA GLY A 75 -8.84 -2.57 -12.05
C GLY A 75 -7.42 -1.98 -11.93
N PRO A 76 -6.42 -2.59 -12.61
CA PRO A 76 -5.00 -2.36 -12.34
C PRO A 76 -4.50 -0.96 -12.68
N ASP A 77 -5.19 -0.21 -13.54
CA ASP A 77 -4.86 1.17 -13.91
C ASP A 77 -4.90 2.14 -12.72
N ARG A 78 -5.58 1.74 -11.63
CA ARG A 78 -5.66 2.51 -10.39
C ARG A 78 -4.59 2.16 -9.36
N THR A 79 -3.68 1.24 -9.67
CA THR A 79 -2.64 0.79 -8.74
C THR A 79 -1.87 1.95 -8.07
N PRO A 80 -1.40 3.00 -8.77
CA PRO A 80 -0.69 4.10 -8.13
C PRO A 80 -1.54 4.83 -7.06
N HIS A 81 -2.85 4.99 -7.30
CA HIS A 81 -3.76 5.64 -6.35
C HIS A 81 -3.99 4.76 -5.12
N VAL A 82 -4.16 3.45 -5.31
CA VAL A 82 -4.27 2.49 -4.22
C VAL A 82 -3.03 2.53 -3.33
N ILE A 83 -1.83 2.62 -3.91
CA ILE A 83 -0.56 2.70 -3.17
C ILE A 83 -0.51 4.00 -2.35
N ALA A 84 -0.85 5.15 -2.94
CA ALA A 84 -0.85 6.43 -2.24
C ALA A 84 -1.84 6.45 -1.06
N LEU A 85 -3.06 5.93 -1.27
CA LEU A 85 -4.07 5.80 -0.21
C LEU A 85 -3.62 4.82 0.89
N SER A 86 -3.03 3.68 0.52
CA SER A 86 -2.50 2.71 1.49
C SER A 86 -1.40 3.30 2.37
N CYS A 87 -0.53 4.10 1.76
CA CYS A 87 0.50 4.84 2.47
C CYS A 87 -0.11 5.88 3.42
N ALA A 88 -1.18 6.58 3.03
CA ALA A 88 -1.90 7.49 3.92
C ALA A 88 -2.53 6.76 5.12
N VAL A 89 -3.15 5.59 4.92
CA VAL A 89 -3.65 4.73 6.02
C VAL A 89 -2.54 4.39 7.01
N LEU A 90 -1.36 4.00 6.50
CA LEU A 90 -0.21 3.69 7.35
C LEU A 90 0.29 4.93 8.13
N MET A 91 0.22 6.12 7.53
CA MET A 91 0.56 7.37 8.22
C MET A 91 -0.41 7.71 9.34
N GLN A 92 -1.72 7.51 9.15
CA GLN A 92 -2.71 7.76 10.19
C GLN A 92 -2.55 6.78 11.35
N SER A 93 -2.34 5.50 11.05
CA SER A 93 -2.13 4.47 12.07
C SER A 93 -0.87 4.70 12.92
N MET A 94 0.23 5.18 12.32
CA MET A 94 1.49 5.37 13.05
C MET A 94 1.71 6.80 13.57
N GLY A 95 1.01 7.80 13.06
CA GLY A 95 1.08 9.20 13.51
C GLY A 95 2.39 9.94 13.17
N ASP A 96 3.38 9.28 12.56
CA ASP A 96 4.68 9.84 12.18
C ASP A 96 5.04 9.47 10.73
N PRO A 97 4.95 10.43 9.78
CA PRO A 97 5.29 10.20 8.39
C PRO A 97 6.74 9.73 8.16
N ASP A 98 7.71 10.18 8.96
CA ASP A 98 9.10 9.77 8.78
C ASP A 98 9.32 8.33 9.24
N ALA A 99 8.70 7.92 10.33
CA ALA A 99 8.70 6.53 10.77
C ALA A 99 8.02 5.61 9.74
N VAL A 100 6.97 6.09 9.07
CA VAL A 100 6.30 5.39 7.96
C VAL A 100 7.26 5.15 6.81
N PHE A 101 7.95 6.18 6.33
CA PHE A 101 8.90 6.00 5.23
C PHE A 101 10.11 5.17 5.61
N ALA A 102 10.62 5.27 6.84
CA ALA A 102 11.67 4.38 7.32
C ALA A 102 11.21 2.90 7.30
N ARG A 103 9.94 2.64 7.67
CA ARG A 103 9.33 1.31 7.60
C ARG A 103 9.13 0.83 6.17
N ILE A 104 8.65 1.69 5.27
CA ILE A 104 8.44 1.36 3.85
C ILE A 104 9.80 1.08 3.17
N GLN A 105 10.83 1.85 3.50
CA GLN A 105 12.19 1.69 2.97
C GLN A 105 12.82 0.35 3.38
N SER A 106 12.29 -0.32 4.41
CA SER A 106 12.81 -1.60 4.88
C SER A 106 12.51 -2.80 3.97
N GLY A 107 11.70 -2.63 2.91
CA GLY A 107 11.56 -3.70 1.90
C GLY A 107 10.25 -3.68 1.12
N VAL A 108 9.55 -4.81 1.12
CA VAL A 108 8.31 -5.03 0.37
C VAL A 108 7.12 -4.72 1.24
N MET A 109 6.18 -3.92 0.74
CA MET A 109 4.93 -3.58 1.42
C MET A 109 3.77 -4.35 0.82
N ALA A 110 2.80 -4.69 1.67
CA ALA A 110 1.57 -5.32 1.25
C ALA A 110 0.36 -4.52 1.73
N THR A 111 -0.58 -4.31 0.81
CA THR A 111 -1.93 -3.81 1.09
C THR A 111 -2.91 -4.97 0.96
N LEU A 112 -3.68 -5.22 2.03
CA LEU A 112 -4.82 -6.12 2.04
C LEU A 112 -6.07 -5.30 2.36
N VAL A 113 -7.12 -5.49 1.58
CA VAL A 113 -8.39 -4.80 1.77
C VAL A 113 -9.44 -5.83 2.17
N ASP A 114 -9.75 -5.89 3.45
CA ASP A 114 -10.82 -6.74 3.98
C ASP A 114 -12.17 -5.98 3.94
N ALA A 115 -13.26 -6.70 4.20
CA ALA A 115 -14.63 -6.16 4.14
C ALA A 115 -14.87 -4.98 5.11
N GLU A 116 -14.06 -4.89 6.17
CA GLU A 116 -14.19 -3.87 7.21
C GLU A 116 -12.98 -2.92 7.28
N ASP A 117 -11.80 -3.31 6.76
CA ASP A 117 -10.55 -2.56 6.99
C ASP A 117 -9.52 -2.70 5.86
N VAL A 118 -8.51 -1.84 5.84
CA VAL A 118 -7.31 -1.93 4.99
C VAL A 118 -6.06 -2.13 5.86
N VAL A 119 -5.40 -3.27 5.68
CA VAL A 119 -4.17 -3.61 6.39
C VAL A 119 -2.97 -3.34 5.50
N VAL A 120 -2.09 -2.44 5.96
CA VAL A 120 -0.83 -2.12 5.29
C VAL A 120 0.34 -2.54 6.16
N ARG A 121 1.20 -3.44 5.67
CA ARG A 121 2.33 -3.96 6.45
C ARG A 121 3.51 -4.40 5.60
N PRO A 122 4.73 -4.43 6.18
CA PRO A 122 5.88 -5.03 5.52
C PRO A 122 5.69 -6.55 5.40
N VAL A 123 6.16 -7.10 4.28
CA VAL A 123 6.30 -8.55 4.11
C VAL A 123 7.65 -8.96 4.68
N ALA A 124 7.63 -9.87 5.65
CA ALA A 124 8.85 -10.41 6.22
C ALA A 124 9.67 -11.10 5.12
N ALA A 125 10.93 -10.69 4.98
CA ALA A 125 11.92 -11.36 4.14
C ALA A 125 12.11 -12.83 4.60
#